data_AF-A0A937FH66-F1
#
_entry.id   AF-A0A937FH66-F1
#
_cell.length_a   1.000
_cell.length_b   1.000
_cell.length_c   1.000
_cell.angle_alpha   90.00
_cell.angle_beta   90.00
_cell.angle_gamma   90.00
#
_symmetry.space_group_name_H-M   'P 1'
#
loop_
_entity.id
_entity.type
_entity.pdbx_description
1 polymer ?
#
loop_
_entity_poly.entity_id
_entity_poly.type
_entity_poly.pdbx_seq_one_letter_code
_entity_poly.pdbx_strand_id
1 'polypeptide(L)'
;MDNTIRLTLEDWMFNAGIVGMYNILDYAGDKVVVEENYIEITKESLQGFEEKYFKYFIDTYLQTLSWYKIVSFKATIEHYEENKFENFTMESLEKLNNYITNIVKYYLKSASYKAAYDLIGGEEDMLSLEKKLTTIKVNKKETLVAKMEEVREVFKTLKIIINYFLEDKAKKYLAGKNVVYTIVKNAWNGVSFLFNQTKEKDMYIDYKNYFVTPVNEYLEADKSKYKYNCFICDNEIKDLSNDFSFLNVTGFDVARKSSHVWNFSNDVAICNVCKLVYSCIPAGMIYANSKGMFINANSKAKDLINVNNNIKAVVLQKDGREQSLTYKALITSIQKEFNSSFRYELADIQVIRYENEKYKFNILSRNILNVILKSKDELNKLMNCGFMEIKTYFNIYDLVIDSLLGNQNLFVLIHKLVVYKNSNVKDCRYSGRDLLSMLRINYNFIKEIGYMENIQEGKDIIDRASGAGYWLRQAYKSKKSEDKLNGISYRLLNALKTNNTSMFMDTLLNCYLYTRKEVPSVFLETLKDDLVFKHIGYAFVTSLIEGKIDENGGKNDGK
;
A
#
# COMPACT_ATOMS: atom_id res chain seq x y z
N MET A 1 -25.50 15.56 33.93
CA MET A 1 -25.20 15.65 32.49
C MET A 1 -24.52 14.35 32.11
N ASP A 2 -24.94 13.74 31.00
CA ASP A 2 -24.29 12.51 30.54
C ASP A 2 -22.82 12.80 30.24
N ASN A 3 -21.92 12.06 30.89
CA ASN A 3 -20.48 12.28 30.80
C ASN A 3 -19.83 11.47 29.66
N THR A 4 -20.69 10.82 28.89
CA THR A 4 -20.31 9.91 27.81
C THR A 4 -20.61 10.55 26.46
N ILE A 5 -19.80 10.17 25.47
CA ILE A 5 -19.96 10.56 24.07
C ILE A 5 -20.07 9.25 23.29
N ARG A 6 -21.25 8.98 22.73
CA ARG A 6 -21.50 7.83 21.86
C ARG A 6 -21.19 8.19 20.40
N LEU A 7 -20.41 7.35 19.75
CA LEU A 7 -20.02 7.47 18.34
C LEU A 7 -20.47 6.21 17.58
N THR A 8 -21.58 6.32 16.88
CA THR A 8 -22.17 5.23 16.08
C THR A 8 -21.46 5.10 14.72
N LEU A 9 -21.30 3.87 14.24
CA LEU A 9 -20.77 3.60 12.91
C LEU A 9 -21.69 4.17 11.82
N GLU A 10 -21.10 4.77 10.80
CA GLU A 10 -21.77 5.41 9.66
C GLU A 10 -21.06 5.01 8.35
N ASP A 11 -20.71 6.01 7.52
CA ASP A 11 -19.94 5.82 6.29
C ASP A 11 -18.48 5.39 6.56
N TRP A 12 -17.80 4.90 5.52
CA TRP A 12 -16.43 4.38 5.64
C TRP A 12 -15.43 5.38 6.24
N MET A 13 -15.59 6.68 5.95
CA MET A 13 -14.65 7.71 6.35
C MET A 13 -14.88 8.11 7.81
N PHE A 14 -16.14 8.21 8.24
CA PHE A 14 -16.45 8.37 9.66
C PHE A 14 -16.03 7.15 10.47
N ASN A 15 -16.25 5.94 9.94
CA ASN A 15 -15.80 4.69 10.54
C ASN A 15 -14.27 4.62 10.67
N ALA A 16 -13.53 5.13 9.69
CA ALA A 16 -12.08 5.29 9.81
C ALA A 16 -11.72 6.29 10.92
N GLY A 17 -12.47 7.38 11.05
CA GLY A 17 -12.34 8.32 12.18
C GLY A 17 -12.60 7.66 13.54
N ILE A 18 -13.64 6.83 13.65
CA ILE A 18 -13.98 6.07 14.88
C ILE A 18 -12.87 5.10 15.26
N VAL A 19 -12.38 4.31 14.30
CA VAL A 19 -11.23 3.40 14.55
C VAL A 19 -10.00 4.20 14.96
N GLY A 20 -9.78 5.38 14.35
CA GLY A 20 -8.69 6.27 14.73
C GLY A 20 -8.80 6.82 16.14
N MET A 21 -10.00 7.29 16.53
CA MET A 21 -10.30 7.75 17.88
C MET A 21 -10.07 6.61 18.89
N TYR A 22 -10.60 5.42 18.63
CA TYR A 22 -10.36 4.23 19.44
C TYR A 22 -8.86 3.98 19.61
N ASN A 23 -8.10 3.96 18.50
CA ASN A 23 -6.67 3.65 18.53
C ASN A 23 -5.85 4.66 19.34
N ILE A 24 -6.16 5.95 19.22
CA ILE A 24 -5.46 7.00 19.97
C ILE A 24 -5.73 6.87 21.48
N LEU A 25 -6.99 6.65 21.85
CA LEU A 25 -7.42 6.55 23.24
C LEU A 25 -6.95 5.25 23.91
N ASP A 26 -7.12 4.11 23.25
CA ASP A 26 -6.65 2.80 23.72
C ASP A 26 -5.12 2.82 23.93
N TYR A 27 -4.39 3.43 23.01
CA TYR A 27 -2.94 3.61 23.14
C TYR A 27 -2.54 4.51 24.32
N ALA A 28 -3.35 5.53 24.62
CA ALA A 28 -3.15 6.40 25.78
C ALA A 28 -3.54 5.73 27.11
N GLY A 29 -4.13 4.53 27.07
CA GLY A 29 -4.65 3.82 28.24
C GLY A 29 -6.02 4.31 28.70
N ASP A 30 -6.72 5.09 27.87
CA ASP A 30 -8.08 5.52 28.16
C ASP A 30 -9.07 4.36 27.92
N LYS A 31 -10.10 4.28 28.76
CA LYS A 31 -11.16 3.29 28.60
C LYS A 31 -12.10 3.70 27.47
N VAL A 32 -12.23 2.85 26.46
CA VAL A 32 -13.23 2.97 25.39
C VAL A 32 -14.17 1.77 25.46
N VAL A 33 -15.48 2.01 25.55
CA VAL A 33 -16.47 0.94 25.51
C VAL A 33 -16.81 0.67 24.03
N VAL A 34 -16.80 -0.60 23.63
CA VAL A 34 -17.07 -1.04 22.26
C VAL A 34 -18.27 -1.99 22.29
N GLU A 35 -19.36 -1.57 21.66
CA GLU A 35 -20.61 -2.33 21.59
C GLU A 35 -20.88 -2.76 20.13
N GLU A 36 -22.12 -3.21 19.83
CA GLU A 36 -22.51 -3.73 18.52
C GLU A 36 -22.11 -2.77 17.38
N ASN A 37 -22.65 -1.55 17.34
CA ASN A 37 -22.45 -0.61 16.23
C ASN A 37 -21.93 0.77 16.67
N TYR A 38 -21.34 0.89 17.86
CA TYR A 38 -20.81 2.16 18.35
C TYR A 38 -19.62 1.97 19.29
N ILE A 39 -18.89 3.05 19.53
CA ILE A 39 -17.99 3.21 20.67
C ILE A 39 -18.49 4.31 21.61
N GLU A 40 -18.18 4.19 22.89
CA GLU A 40 -18.45 5.22 23.90
C GLU A 40 -17.14 5.64 24.58
N ILE A 41 -16.94 6.95 24.66
CA ILE A 41 -15.80 7.59 25.33
C ILE A 41 -16.29 8.55 26.41
N THR A 42 -15.43 8.90 27.35
CA THR A 42 -15.75 9.88 28.40
C THR A 42 -15.26 11.27 28.02
N LYS A 43 -15.85 12.33 28.57
CA LYS A 43 -15.36 13.70 28.33
C LYS A 43 -13.91 13.87 28.83
N GLU A 44 -13.53 13.19 29.91
CA GLU A 44 -12.18 13.20 30.47
C GLU A 44 -11.14 12.67 29.47
N SER A 45 -11.54 11.75 28.59
CA SER A 45 -10.67 11.22 27.53
C SER A 45 -10.18 12.31 26.57
N LEU A 46 -10.88 13.46 26.46
CA LEU A 46 -10.48 14.60 25.64
C LEU A 46 -9.39 15.48 26.28
N GLN A 47 -9.09 15.29 27.57
CA GLN A 47 -8.02 16.05 28.23
C GLN A 47 -6.65 15.67 27.66
N GLY A 48 -5.91 16.67 27.19
CA GLY A 48 -4.59 16.47 26.56
C GLY A 48 -4.65 15.64 25.28
N PHE A 49 -5.80 15.60 24.60
CA PHE A 49 -6.00 14.78 23.40
C PHE A 49 -5.00 15.10 22.29
N GLU A 50 -4.54 16.34 22.17
CA GLU A 50 -3.46 16.76 21.26
C GLU A 50 -2.15 15.98 21.50
N GLU A 51 -1.79 15.73 22.75
CA GLU A 51 -0.59 14.96 23.10
C GLU A 51 -0.79 13.49 22.77
N LYS A 52 -1.97 12.94 23.11
CA LYS A 52 -2.35 11.54 22.80
C LYS A 52 -2.31 11.28 21.30
N TYR A 53 -2.89 12.20 20.51
CA TYR A 53 -2.97 12.16 19.06
C TYR A 53 -1.58 12.04 18.44
N PHE A 54 -0.68 12.99 18.71
CA PHE A 54 0.65 12.96 18.11
C PHE A 54 1.52 11.81 18.64
N LYS A 55 1.42 11.51 19.94
CA LYS A 55 2.16 10.39 20.54
C LYS A 55 1.81 9.07 19.88
N TYR A 56 0.52 8.79 19.65
CA TYR A 56 0.06 7.61 18.93
C TYR A 56 0.76 7.46 17.58
N PHE A 57 0.77 8.51 16.76
CA PHE A 57 1.40 8.44 15.44
C PHE A 57 2.91 8.30 15.49
N ILE A 58 3.58 9.04 16.38
CA ILE A 58 5.04 9.01 16.52
C ILE A 58 5.49 7.59 16.87
N ASP A 59 4.82 6.96 17.83
CA ASP A 59 5.20 5.64 18.31
C ASP A 59 4.75 4.53 17.34
N THR A 60 3.56 4.65 16.73
CA THR A 60 3.04 3.67 15.75
C THR A 60 3.88 3.64 14.48
N TYR A 61 4.24 4.80 13.94
CA TYR A 61 4.95 4.92 12.65
C TYR A 61 6.44 5.19 12.81
N LEU A 62 6.99 5.01 14.02
CA LEU A 62 8.34 5.43 14.42
C LEU A 62 9.40 5.10 13.36
N GLN A 63 9.45 3.86 12.91
CA GLN A 63 10.47 3.37 11.97
C GLN A 63 10.41 4.01 10.58
N THR A 64 9.25 4.55 10.20
CA THR A 64 9.05 5.21 8.91
C THR A 64 9.47 6.69 8.91
N LEU A 65 9.56 7.30 10.10
CA LEU A 65 9.83 8.74 10.25
C LEU A 65 11.29 9.04 9.88
N SER A 66 11.53 10.21 9.27
CA SER A 66 12.91 10.65 9.00
C SER A 66 13.70 10.90 10.27
N TRP A 67 13.03 11.24 11.37
CA TRP A 67 13.64 11.31 12.70
C TRP A 67 14.30 9.97 13.07
N TYR A 68 13.58 8.85 12.93
CA TYR A 68 14.11 7.53 13.26
C TYR A 68 15.26 7.14 12.36
N LYS A 69 15.17 7.42 11.05
CA LYS A 69 16.25 7.17 10.09
C LYS A 69 17.57 7.85 10.48
N ILE A 70 17.52 8.99 11.18
CA ILE A 70 18.71 9.69 11.67
C ILE A 70 19.20 9.03 12.97
N VAL A 71 18.33 8.87 13.97
CA VAL A 71 18.78 8.39 15.29
C VAL A 71 19.15 6.91 15.29
N SER A 72 18.58 6.09 14.40
CA SER A 72 18.87 4.65 14.32
C SER A 72 20.31 4.36 13.92
N PHE A 73 21.00 5.31 13.27
CA PHE A 73 22.41 5.17 12.91
C PHE A 73 23.34 5.19 14.13
N LYS A 74 22.85 5.57 15.31
CA LYS A 74 23.59 5.51 16.59
C LYS A 74 24.17 4.12 16.84
N ALA A 75 23.37 3.08 16.64
CA ALA A 75 23.80 1.70 16.83
C ALA A 75 24.93 1.30 15.86
N THR A 76 24.93 1.85 14.64
CA THR A 76 26.03 1.64 13.68
C THR A 76 27.32 2.33 14.15
N ILE A 77 27.21 3.55 14.69
CA ILE A 77 28.36 4.27 15.25
C ILE A 77 28.95 3.49 16.42
N GLU A 78 28.12 3.11 17.39
CA GLU A 78 28.53 2.37 18.59
C GLU A 78 29.20 1.04 18.22
N HIS A 79 28.59 0.28 17.30
CA HIS A 79 29.15 -0.98 16.81
C HIS A 79 30.59 -0.83 16.27
N TYR A 80 30.85 0.18 15.44
CA TYR A 80 32.21 0.38 14.91
C TYR A 80 33.18 0.94 15.95
N GLU A 81 32.73 1.79 16.87
CA GLU A 81 33.58 2.31 17.94
C GLU A 81 34.00 1.21 18.93
N GLU A 82 33.06 0.36 19.35
CA GLU A 82 33.32 -0.78 20.24
C GLU A 82 34.27 -1.80 19.62
N ASN A 83 34.11 -2.09 18.32
CA ASN A 83 34.99 -2.98 17.56
C ASN A 83 36.24 -2.27 17.02
N LYS A 84 36.58 -1.07 17.51
CA LYS A 84 37.76 -0.28 17.11
C LYS A 84 37.93 -0.13 15.59
N PHE A 85 36.82 -0.17 14.85
CA PHE A 85 36.73 -0.11 13.39
C PHE A 85 37.41 -1.26 12.64
N GLU A 86 37.68 -2.41 13.28
CA GLU A 86 38.37 -3.55 12.65
C GLU A 86 37.68 -4.05 11.36
N ASN A 87 36.35 -3.98 11.31
CA ASN A 87 35.54 -4.42 10.16
C ASN A 87 34.98 -3.25 9.32
N PHE A 88 35.57 -2.05 9.41
CA PHE A 88 35.13 -0.92 8.60
C PHE A 88 35.71 -1.02 7.17
N THR A 89 34.85 -1.30 6.19
CA THR A 89 35.26 -1.56 4.80
C THR A 89 34.90 -0.40 3.86
N MET A 90 35.28 -0.51 2.58
CA MET A 90 34.83 0.43 1.55
C MET A 90 33.31 0.44 1.38
N GLU A 91 32.65 -0.72 1.55
CA GLU A 91 31.19 -0.80 1.54
C GLU A 91 30.59 -0.06 2.74
N SER A 92 31.20 -0.17 3.93
CA SER A 92 30.81 0.61 5.11
C SER A 92 30.94 2.11 4.87
N LEU A 93 32.01 2.54 4.19
CA LEU A 93 32.22 3.94 3.82
C LEU A 93 31.18 4.44 2.82
N GLU A 94 30.83 3.65 1.81
CA GLU A 94 29.77 3.98 0.86
C GLU A 94 28.41 4.14 1.56
N LYS A 95 28.08 3.22 2.49
CA LYS A 95 26.88 3.32 3.33
C LYS A 95 26.88 4.60 4.17
N LEU A 96 28.01 4.94 4.79
CA LEU A 96 28.17 6.17 5.57
C LEU A 96 27.99 7.42 4.69
N ASN A 97 28.64 7.49 3.53
CA ASN A 97 28.53 8.63 2.61
C ASN A 97 27.10 8.82 2.08
N ASN A 98 26.43 7.71 1.76
CA ASN A 98 25.02 7.69 1.37
C ASN A 98 24.14 8.22 2.52
N TYR A 99 24.34 7.71 3.74
CA TYR A 99 23.64 8.16 4.93
C TYR A 99 23.82 9.67 5.20
N ILE A 100 25.06 10.18 5.14
CA ILE A 100 25.35 11.62 5.30
C ILE A 100 24.57 12.44 4.27
N THR A 101 24.66 12.09 2.99
CA THR A 101 24.12 12.92 1.90
C THR A 101 22.60 12.84 1.83
N ASN A 102 22.06 11.62 1.78
CA ASN A 102 20.67 11.36 1.43
C ASN A 102 19.74 11.31 2.64
N ILE A 103 20.27 11.16 3.86
CA ILE A 103 19.48 11.16 5.09
C ILE A 103 19.79 12.43 5.90
N VAL A 104 20.97 12.51 6.51
CA VAL A 104 21.27 13.56 7.50
C VAL A 104 21.19 14.95 6.87
N LYS A 105 22.04 15.24 5.88
CA LYS A 105 22.10 16.57 5.24
C LYS A 105 20.78 16.94 4.58
N TYR A 106 20.12 15.99 3.94
CA TYR A 106 18.83 16.21 3.30
C TYR A 106 17.77 16.69 4.30
N TYR A 107 17.58 15.95 5.40
CA TYR A 107 16.52 16.26 6.36
C TYR A 107 16.84 17.46 7.25
N LEU A 108 18.10 17.66 7.67
CA LEU A 108 18.51 18.82 8.48
C LEU A 108 18.17 20.17 7.82
N LYS A 109 18.16 20.21 6.48
CA LYS A 109 17.83 21.41 5.70
C LYS A 109 16.36 21.50 5.27
N SER A 110 15.57 20.47 5.54
CA SER A 110 14.17 20.43 5.13
C SER A 110 13.36 21.55 5.79
N ALA A 111 12.42 22.14 5.05
CA ALA A 111 11.55 23.19 5.58
C ALA A 111 10.79 22.73 6.84
N SER A 112 10.41 21.44 6.87
CA SER A 112 9.76 20.80 8.00
C SER A 112 10.62 20.82 9.28
N TYR A 113 11.92 20.58 9.19
CA TYR A 113 12.81 20.57 10.36
C TYR A 113 13.19 21.98 10.79
N LYS A 114 13.42 22.89 9.85
CA LYS A 114 13.63 24.31 10.17
C LYS A 114 12.47 24.89 10.98
N ALA A 115 11.24 24.63 10.53
CA ALA A 115 10.05 25.04 11.28
C ALA A 115 9.93 24.37 12.66
N ALA A 116 10.55 23.20 12.89
CA ALA A 116 10.61 22.59 14.21
C ALA A 116 11.68 23.23 15.10
N TYR A 117 12.83 23.62 14.52
CA TYR A 117 13.90 24.30 15.27
C TYR A 117 13.44 25.64 15.85
N ASP A 118 12.53 26.36 15.18
CA ASP A 118 11.86 27.55 15.73
C ASP A 118 11.23 27.28 17.11
N LEU A 119 10.72 26.07 17.34
CA LEU A 119 10.02 25.67 18.57
C LEU A 119 10.98 25.03 19.59
N ILE A 120 12.00 24.33 19.12
CA ILE A 120 12.97 23.61 19.96
C ILE A 120 14.08 24.55 20.45
N GLY A 121 14.63 25.37 19.56
CA GLY A 121 15.93 26.05 19.65
C GLY A 121 17.04 25.27 18.93
N GLY A 122 18.17 25.92 18.60
CA GLY A 122 19.37 25.24 18.08
C GLY A 122 19.49 25.12 16.54
N GLU A 123 18.74 25.91 15.75
CA GLU A 123 18.82 25.87 14.27
C GLU A 123 20.24 26.17 13.76
N GLU A 124 20.86 27.25 14.23
CA GLU A 124 22.19 27.67 13.79
C GLU A 124 23.24 26.57 14.06
N ASP A 125 23.15 25.92 15.23
CA ASP A 125 24.01 24.82 15.61
C ASP A 125 23.83 23.63 14.65
N MET A 126 22.59 23.21 14.40
CA MET A 126 22.30 22.08 13.51
C MET A 126 22.72 22.34 12.06
N LEU A 127 22.47 23.54 11.54
CA LEU A 127 22.89 23.91 10.18
C LEU A 127 24.41 24.10 10.08
N SER A 128 25.10 24.49 11.16
CA SER A 128 26.56 24.53 11.19
C SER A 128 27.16 23.13 11.15
N LEU A 129 26.60 22.17 11.90
CA LEU A 129 27.01 20.77 11.92
C LEU A 129 26.75 20.10 10.57
N GLU A 130 25.62 20.42 9.92
CA GLU A 130 25.32 19.96 8.55
C GLU A 130 26.40 20.37 7.54
N LYS A 131 26.89 21.61 7.63
CA LYS A 131 27.96 22.11 6.74
C LYS A 131 29.30 21.43 7.01
N LYS A 132 29.59 21.06 8.27
CA LYS A 132 30.79 20.31 8.66
C LYS A 132 30.77 18.87 8.15
N LEU A 133 29.58 18.26 7.99
CA LEU A 133 29.46 16.92 7.42
C LEU A 133 29.78 16.93 5.93
N THR A 134 30.90 16.32 5.56
CA THR A 134 31.31 16.09 4.17
C THR A 134 31.48 14.60 3.90
N THR A 135 31.23 14.19 2.64
CA THR A 135 31.48 12.82 2.22
C THR A 135 32.99 12.59 2.12
N ILE A 136 33.44 11.43 2.59
CA ILE A 136 34.84 11.05 2.57
C ILE A 136 35.14 10.36 1.23
N LYS A 137 36.12 10.87 0.49
CA LYS A 137 36.58 10.28 -0.77
C LYS A 137 37.93 9.60 -0.56
N VAL A 138 38.06 8.37 -1.04
CA VAL A 138 39.33 7.63 -1.08
C VAL A 138 39.85 7.68 -2.52
N ASN A 139 40.99 8.34 -2.74
CA ASN A 139 41.59 8.40 -4.07
C ASN A 139 42.22 7.05 -4.45
N LYS A 140 42.42 6.78 -5.74
CA LYS A 140 43.03 5.52 -6.24
C LYS A 140 44.41 5.19 -5.65
N LYS A 141 45.09 6.16 -5.04
CA LYS A 141 46.42 6.01 -4.41
C LYS A 141 46.38 5.94 -2.88
N GLU A 142 45.22 6.12 -2.26
CA GLU A 142 45.06 6.16 -0.80
C GLU A 142 44.44 4.85 -0.30
N THR A 143 44.82 4.44 0.92
CA THR A 143 44.15 3.33 1.61
C THR A 143 43.03 3.86 2.49
N LEU A 144 42.02 3.02 2.75
CA LEU A 144 40.94 3.36 3.68
C LEU A 144 41.47 3.69 5.09
N VAL A 145 42.56 3.03 5.50
CA VAL A 145 43.25 3.26 6.78
C VAL A 145 43.67 4.74 6.91
N ALA A 146 44.13 5.38 5.82
CA ALA A 146 44.53 6.78 5.83
C ALA A 146 43.37 7.76 6.09
N LYS A 147 42.12 7.30 5.90
CA LYS A 147 40.90 8.11 6.08
C LYS A 147 40.18 7.84 7.41
N MET A 148 40.74 6.99 8.26
CA MET A 148 40.08 6.59 9.51
C MET A 148 39.88 7.75 10.50
N GLU A 149 40.79 8.73 10.53
CA GLU A 149 40.60 9.90 11.39
C GLU A 149 39.43 10.76 10.90
N GLU A 150 39.29 10.95 9.58
CA GLU A 150 38.14 11.64 8.97
C GLU A 150 36.83 10.92 9.32
N VAL A 151 36.81 9.57 9.28
CA VAL A 151 35.64 8.76 9.67
C VAL A 151 35.28 9.00 11.15
N ARG A 152 36.27 9.02 12.04
CA ARG A 152 36.06 9.26 13.49
C ARG A 152 35.51 10.67 13.75
N GLU A 153 36.01 11.69 13.06
CA GLU A 153 35.49 13.06 13.19
C GLU A 153 34.06 13.20 12.67
N VAL A 154 33.74 12.54 11.56
CA VAL A 154 32.36 12.45 11.06
C VAL A 154 31.46 11.77 12.09
N PHE A 155 31.89 10.67 12.71
CA PHE A 155 31.13 9.97 13.75
C PHE A 155 30.90 10.84 14.98
N LYS A 156 31.90 11.61 15.44
CA LYS A 156 31.74 12.59 16.53
C LYS A 156 30.66 13.62 16.19
N THR A 157 30.72 14.19 14.98
CA THR A 157 29.73 15.17 14.50
C THR A 157 28.33 14.57 14.44
N LEU A 158 28.20 13.35 13.90
CA LEU A 158 26.92 12.62 13.83
C LEU A 158 26.35 12.34 15.22
N LYS A 159 27.18 11.99 16.21
CA LYS A 159 26.73 11.78 17.60
C LYS A 159 26.14 13.04 18.23
N ILE A 160 26.74 14.20 18.00
CA ILE A 160 26.19 15.49 18.49
C ILE A 160 24.79 15.72 17.92
N ILE A 161 24.63 15.54 16.60
CA ILE A 161 23.33 15.67 15.93
C ILE A 161 22.33 14.68 16.49
N ILE A 162 22.71 13.39 16.58
CA ILE A 162 21.82 12.33 17.08
C ILE A 162 21.38 12.61 18.53
N ASN A 163 22.28 13.06 19.40
CA ASN A 163 21.96 13.34 20.79
C ASN A 163 20.94 14.49 20.91
N TYR A 164 21.11 15.57 20.14
CA TYR A 164 20.10 16.63 20.07
C TYR A 164 18.73 16.08 19.62
N PHE A 165 18.70 15.21 18.61
CA PHE A 165 17.46 14.59 18.13
C PHE A 165 16.78 13.69 19.17
N LEU A 166 17.56 13.09 20.08
CA LEU A 166 17.05 12.22 21.14
C LEU A 166 16.47 12.97 22.34
N GLU A 167 16.69 14.28 22.45
CA GLU A 167 16.05 15.09 23.50
C GLU A 167 14.52 15.05 23.36
N ASP A 168 13.80 14.96 24.48
CA ASP A 168 12.34 14.78 24.47
C ASP A 168 11.62 15.88 23.67
N LYS A 169 12.05 17.13 23.84
CA LYS A 169 11.50 18.28 23.11
C LYS A 169 11.80 18.19 21.62
N ALA A 170 13.03 17.82 21.24
CA ALA A 170 13.42 17.67 19.84
C ALA A 170 12.64 16.53 19.17
N LYS A 171 12.57 15.36 19.80
CA LYS A 171 11.76 14.23 19.35
C LYS A 171 10.30 14.65 19.15
N LYS A 172 9.69 15.31 20.14
CA LYS A 172 8.29 15.77 20.09
C LYS A 172 7.98 16.58 18.83
N TYR A 173 8.79 17.59 18.51
CA TYR A 173 8.51 18.48 17.38
C TYR A 173 9.04 17.95 16.04
N LEU A 174 10.22 17.34 15.98
CA LEU A 174 10.77 16.79 14.73
C LEU A 174 9.95 15.59 14.24
N ALA A 175 9.65 14.64 15.12
CA ALA A 175 8.84 13.48 14.76
C ALA A 175 7.38 13.90 14.51
N GLY A 176 6.83 14.84 15.28
CA GLY A 176 5.50 15.41 15.04
C GLY A 176 5.38 16.04 13.66
N LYS A 177 6.35 16.86 13.23
CA LYS A 177 6.33 17.47 11.89
C LYS A 177 6.43 16.42 10.78
N ASN A 178 7.20 15.34 10.98
CA ASN A 178 7.17 14.21 10.05
C ASN A 178 5.77 13.62 9.94
N VAL A 179 5.16 13.25 11.06
CA VAL A 179 3.81 12.67 11.10
C VAL A 179 2.78 13.52 10.34
N VAL A 180 2.83 14.85 10.52
CA VAL A 180 1.95 15.79 9.83
C VAL A 180 2.00 15.58 8.31
N TYR A 181 3.20 15.57 7.73
CA TYR A 181 3.37 15.55 6.28
C TYR A 181 3.35 14.15 5.66
N THR A 182 3.68 13.10 6.43
CA THR A 182 3.73 11.73 5.91
C THR A 182 2.45 10.95 6.14
N ILE A 183 1.70 11.25 7.20
CA ILE A 183 0.50 10.50 7.62
C ILE A 183 -0.75 11.39 7.60
N VAL A 184 -0.78 12.45 8.41
CA VAL A 184 -2.01 13.23 8.66
C VAL A 184 -2.53 13.90 7.40
N LYS A 185 -1.64 14.55 6.65
CA LYS A 185 -1.97 15.25 5.40
C LYS A 185 -2.69 14.37 4.37
N ASN A 186 -2.56 13.05 4.44
CA ASN A 186 -3.21 12.15 3.50
C ASN A 186 -4.74 12.05 3.72
N ALA A 187 -5.26 12.37 4.91
CA ALA A 187 -6.70 12.33 5.17
C ALA A 187 -7.37 13.71 5.08
N TRP A 188 -6.71 14.75 5.61
CA TRP A 188 -7.26 16.09 5.67
C TRP A 188 -6.16 17.15 5.54
N ASN A 189 -6.54 18.35 5.10
CA ASN A 189 -5.62 19.43 4.77
C ASN A 189 -6.31 20.81 4.83
N GLY A 190 -5.53 21.89 4.75
CA GLY A 190 -6.06 23.26 4.62
C GLY A 190 -6.64 23.87 5.89
N VAL A 191 -6.53 23.19 7.03
CA VAL A 191 -7.01 23.65 8.35
C VAL A 191 -5.97 23.38 9.45
N SER A 192 -6.12 24.04 10.59
CA SER A 192 -5.19 23.95 11.73
C SER A 192 -3.72 24.07 11.28
N PHE A 193 -2.82 23.21 11.78
CA PHE A 193 -1.40 23.22 11.44
C PHE A 193 -1.08 22.91 9.97
N LEU A 194 -2.07 22.47 9.17
CA LEU A 194 -1.97 22.29 7.73
C LEU A 194 -2.50 23.50 6.93
N PHE A 195 -3.01 24.52 7.60
CA PHE A 195 -3.33 25.80 6.99
C PHE A 195 -2.04 26.60 6.76
N ASN A 196 -1.77 26.96 5.50
CA ASN A 196 -0.54 27.63 5.09
C ASN A 196 -0.33 29.02 5.73
N GLN A 197 -1.41 29.66 6.21
CA GLN A 197 -1.39 30.97 6.86
C GLN A 197 -1.72 30.86 8.35
N THR A 198 -1.56 29.67 8.97
CA THR A 198 -1.76 29.55 10.42
C THR A 198 -0.83 30.49 11.17
N LYS A 199 -1.38 31.19 12.16
CA LYS A 199 -0.61 32.08 13.05
C LYS A 199 0.02 31.30 14.21
N GLU A 200 -0.58 30.17 14.57
CA GLU A 200 -0.06 29.30 15.62
C GLU A 200 0.97 28.35 15.02
N LYS A 201 2.23 28.49 15.44
CA LYS A 201 3.34 27.68 14.91
C LYS A 201 3.42 26.31 15.60
N ASP A 202 2.98 26.21 16.84
CA ASP A 202 2.96 24.96 17.58
C ASP A 202 1.76 24.11 17.16
N MET A 203 2.05 23.01 16.45
CA MET A 203 1.02 22.11 15.93
C MET A 203 0.18 21.41 17.02
N TYR A 204 0.70 21.26 18.24
CA TYR A 204 -0.07 20.69 19.35
C TYR A 204 -1.13 21.69 19.83
N ILE A 205 -0.72 22.95 19.99
CA ILE A 205 -1.61 24.04 20.40
C ILE A 205 -2.64 24.33 19.31
N ASP A 206 -2.20 24.41 18.04
CA ASP A 206 -3.09 24.64 16.90
C ASP A 206 -4.16 23.53 16.79
N TYR A 207 -3.75 22.26 16.88
CA TYR A 207 -4.68 21.12 16.83
C TYR A 207 -5.70 21.17 17.96
N LYS A 208 -5.25 21.43 19.19
CA LYS A 208 -6.12 21.58 20.36
C LYS A 208 -7.16 22.66 20.14
N ASN A 209 -6.71 23.86 19.76
CA ASN A 209 -7.58 25.01 19.57
C ASN A 209 -8.58 24.81 18.43
N TYR A 210 -8.18 24.12 17.35
CA TYR A 210 -9.03 23.93 16.18
C TYR A 210 -10.01 22.76 16.31
N PHE A 211 -9.61 21.64 16.94
CA PHE A 211 -10.42 20.41 16.98
C PHE A 211 -10.95 20.04 18.37
N VAL A 212 -10.20 20.29 19.45
CA VAL A 212 -10.55 19.79 20.80
C VAL A 212 -11.34 20.82 21.59
N THR A 213 -10.86 22.07 21.67
CA THR A 213 -11.53 23.16 22.39
C THR A 213 -12.98 23.35 21.93
N PRO A 214 -13.30 23.36 20.61
CA PRO A 214 -14.69 23.51 20.15
C PRO A 214 -15.61 22.35 20.54
N VAL A 215 -15.06 21.15 20.80
CA VAL A 215 -15.84 20.02 21.30
C VAL A 215 -16.26 20.27 22.74
N ASN A 216 -15.33 20.71 23.60
CA ASN A 216 -15.64 21.02 25.00
C ASN A 216 -16.71 22.12 25.09
N GLU A 217 -16.54 23.21 24.33
CA GLU A 217 -17.53 24.29 24.23
C GLU A 217 -18.91 23.79 23.75
N TYR A 218 -18.94 22.92 22.73
CA TYR A 218 -20.18 22.33 22.22
C TYR A 218 -20.88 21.43 23.23
N LEU A 219 -20.12 20.65 24.01
CA LEU A 219 -20.65 19.74 25.01
C LEU A 219 -21.22 20.47 26.24
N GLU A 220 -20.74 21.69 26.52
CA GLU A 220 -21.19 22.55 27.63
C GLU A 220 -22.30 23.53 27.23
N ALA A 221 -22.43 23.82 25.93
CA ALA A 221 -23.41 24.79 25.43
C ALA A 221 -24.87 24.35 25.61
N ASP A 222 -25.74 25.32 25.92
CA ASP A 222 -27.19 25.21 25.81
C ASP A 222 -27.61 25.16 24.34
N LYS A 223 -28.24 24.04 23.96
CA LYS A 223 -28.63 23.74 22.58
C LYS A 223 -30.07 24.15 22.26
N SER A 224 -30.82 24.70 23.22
CA SER A 224 -32.24 25.09 23.06
C SER A 224 -32.54 26.04 21.88
N LYS A 225 -31.53 26.77 21.40
CA LYS A 225 -31.63 27.72 20.28
C LYS A 225 -30.97 27.23 18.98
N TYR A 226 -30.45 26.01 18.96
CA TYR A 226 -29.83 25.45 17.77
C TYR A 226 -30.93 25.15 16.74
N LYS A 227 -30.61 25.33 15.46
CA LYS A 227 -31.61 25.36 14.38
C LYS A 227 -31.37 24.32 13.29
N TYR A 228 -30.23 23.65 13.35
CA TYR A 228 -29.76 22.74 12.33
C TYR A 228 -29.33 21.43 13.00
N ASN A 229 -29.11 20.41 12.19
CA ASN A 229 -28.68 19.09 12.64
C ASN A 229 -27.37 18.71 11.97
N CYS A 230 -26.53 17.99 12.70
CA CYS A 230 -25.31 17.41 12.17
C CYS A 230 -25.64 16.36 11.10
N PHE A 231 -25.04 16.48 9.93
CA PHE A 231 -25.25 15.56 8.80
C PHE A 231 -24.90 14.10 9.12
N ILE A 232 -24.03 13.86 10.12
CA ILE A 232 -23.53 12.52 10.46
C ILE A 232 -24.23 11.89 11.64
N CYS A 233 -24.50 12.65 12.71
CA CYS A 233 -25.04 12.09 13.96
C CYS A 233 -26.38 12.69 14.36
N ASP A 234 -26.97 13.55 13.53
CA ASP A 234 -28.25 14.22 13.73
C ASP A 234 -28.34 15.12 14.98
N ASN A 235 -27.27 15.24 15.78
CA ASN A 235 -27.22 16.15 16.91
C ASN A 235 -27.37 17.61 16.48
N GLU A 236 -28.06 18.41 17.29
CA GLU A 236 -28.28 19.83 17.02
C GLU A 236 -26.96 20.61 16.88
N ILE A 237 -26.92 21.54 15.93
CA ILE A 237 -25.82 22.48 15.69
C ILE A 237 -26.33 23.92 15.50
N LYS A 238 -25.49 24.88 15.88
CA LYS A 238 -25.84 26.31 15.89
C LYS A 238 -25.94 26.91 14.49
N ASP A 239 -25.01 26.55 13.62
CA ASP A 239 -24.85 27.08 12.27
C ASP A 239 -24.20 26.01 11.37
N LEU A 240 -24.10 26.31 10.07
CA LEU A 240 -23.58 25.41 9.05
C LEU A 240 -22.11 25.70 8.69
N SER A 241 -21.33 26.30 9.60
CA SER A 241 -19.94 26.71 9.34
C SER A 241 -18.94 25.56 9.27
N ASN A 242 -19.24 24.44 9.92
CA ASN A 242 -18.40 23.24 9.91
C ASN A 242 -18.77 22.34 8.74
N ASP A 243 -18.16 22.56 7.59
CA ASP A 243 -18.31 21.72 6.41
C ASP A 243 -17.20 20.64 6.29
N PHE A 244 -17.26 19.85 5.21
CA PHE A 244 -16.31 18.79 4.91
C PHE A 244 -15.09 19.24 4.08
N SER A 245 -14.97 20.53 3.75
CA SER A 245 -13.95 21.05 2.80
C SER A 245 -12.51 20.74 3.19
N PHE A 246 -12.26 20.51 4.48
CA PHE A 246 -10.95 20.13 5.01
C PHE A 246 -10.57 18.67 4.73
N LEU A 247 -11.51 17.80 4.38
CA LEU A 247 -11.25 16.40 4.04
C LEU A 247 -10.79 16.26 2.60
N ASN A 248 -9.71 15.51 2.40
CA ASN A 248 -9.18 15.28 1.07
C ASN A 248 -10.20 14.51 0.21
N VAL A 249 -10.40 14.95 -1.04
CA VAL A 249 -11.18 14.26 -2.08
C VAL A 249 -12.68 14.06 -1.74
N THR A 250 -13.14 14.54 -0.59
CA THR A 250 -14.50 14.31 -0.08
C THR A 250 -15.31 15.60 -0.02
N GLY A 251 -14.76 16.65 0.59
CA GLY A 251 -15.42 17.95 0.67
C GLY A 251 -15.33 18.77 -0.62
N PHE A 252 -16.10 19.86 -0.65
CA PHE A 252 -16.06 20.88 -1.70
C PHE A 252 -15.96 22.28 -1.07
N ASP A 253 -15.47 23.25 -1.85
CA ASP A 253 -15.35 24.65 -1.40
C ASP A 253 -16.72 25.33 -1.38
N VAL A 254 -17.35 25.30 -0.21
CA VAL A 254 -18.68 25.88 0.05
C VAL A 254 -18.68 27.40 -0.18
N ALA A 255 -17.57 28.08 0.13
CA ALA A 255 -17.48 29.55 0.06
C ALA A 255 -17.42 30.06 -1.39
N ARG A 256 -16.81 29.29 -2.31
CA ARG A 256 -16.61 29.74 -3.69
C ARG A 256 -17.60 29.17 -4.70
N LYS A 257 -18.20 28.00 -4.45
CA LYS A 257 -19.07 27.31 -5.43
C LYS A 257 -20.27 26.63 -4.79
N SER A 258 -21.44 27.23 -4.95
CA SER A 258 -22.71 26.64 -4.51
C SER A 258 -23.26 25.55 -5.43
N SER A 259 -22.72 25.40 -6.65
CA SER A 259 -23.21 24.45 -7.66
C SER A 259 -22.99 22.98 -7.34
N HIS A 260 -22.26 22.66 -6.27
CA HIS A 260 -21.99 21.29 -5.84
C HIS A 260 -23.16 20.66 -5.07
N VAL A 261 -24.13 21.46 -4.65
CA VAL A 261 -25.26 21.01 -3.81
C VAL A 261 -26.59 21.27 -4.53
N TRP A 262 -27.57 20.41 -4.26
CA TRP A 262 -28.92 20.54 -4.80
C TRP A 262 -29.51 21.92 -4.48
N ASN A 263 -30.14 22.55 -5.47
CA ASN A 263 -30.74 23.88 -5.36
C ASN A 263 -29.80 24.98 -4.84
N PHE A 264 -28.47 24.80 -4.97
CA PHE A 264 -27.46 25.76 -4.52
C PHE A 264 -27.54 26.12 -3.02
N SER A 265 -28.20 25.28 -2.21
CA SER A 265 -28.39 25.48 -0.77
C SER A 265 -27.63 24.39 -0.02
N ASN A 266 -26.55 24.76 0.66
CA ASN A 266 -25.76 23.81 1.43
C ASN A 266 -26.37 23.62 2.82
N ASP A 267 -26.84 22.41 3.09
CA ASP A 267 -27.29 21.92 4.39
C ASP A 267 -26.32 20.87 4.99
N VAL A 268 -25.19 20.63 4.32
CA VAL A 268 -24.20 19.63 4.73
C VAL A 268 -23.19 20.28 5.69
N ALA A 269 -23.44 20.13 6.99
CA ALA A 269 -22.55 20.55 8.06
C ALA A 269 -22.49 19.53 9.22
N ILE A 270 -21.42 19.57 10.00
CA ILE A 270 -21.15 18.62 11.09
C ILE A 270 -20.96 19.31 12.44
N CYS A 271 -21.29 18.61 13.52
CA CYS A 271 -20.99 19.07 14.87
C CYS A 271 -19.49 18.97 15.17
N ASN A 272 -19.03 19.69 16.21
CA ASN A 272 -17.62 19.69 16.61
C ASN A 272 -17.12 18.29 17.00
N VAL A 273 -17.98 17.43 17.59
CA VAL A 273 -17.62 16.05 17.93
C VAL A 273 -17.29 15.25 16.67
N CYS A 274 -18.17 15.27 15.66
CA CYS A 274 -17.91 14.58 14.39
C CYS A 274 -16.66 15.14 13.69
N LYS A 275 -16.45 16.46 13.73
CA LYS A 275 -15.26 17.11 13.18
C LYS A 275 -13.96 16.60 13.83
N LEU A 276 -13.94 16.43 15.16
CA LEU A 276 -12.83 15.82 15.88
C LEU A 276 -12.62 14.34 15.46
N VAL A 277 -13.70 13.56 15.33
CA VAL A 277 -13.62 12.17 14.86
C VAL A 277 -13.02 12.08 13.45
N TYR A 278 -13.42 12.96 12.53
CA TYR A 278 -12.82 13.03 11.20
C TYR A 278 -11.34 13.42 11.22
N SER A 279 -10.90 14.25 12.16
CA SER A 279 -9.47 14.54 12.31
C SER A 279 -8.66 13.29 12.65
N CYS A 280 -9.30 12.24 13.21
CA CYS A 280 -8.69 10.97 13.59
C CYS A 280 -8.64 9.93 12.45
N ILE A 281 -9.17 10.20 11.25
CA ILE A 281 -9.09 9.28 10.10
C ILE A 281 -7.67 8.70 9.90
N PRO A 282 -6.57 9.50 9.95
CA PRO A 282 -5.26 8.94 9.70
C PRO A 282 -4.83 7.84 10.69
N ALA A 283 -5.40 7.83 11.90
CA ALA A 283 -5.15 6.81 12.91
C ALA A 283 -5.99 5.54 12.69
N GLY A 284 -7.10 5.63 11.96
CA GLY A 284 -7.89 4.46 11.56
C GLY A 284 -7.37 3.80 10.29
N MET A 285 -6.83 4.59 9.37
CA MET A 285 -6.21 4.09 8.14
C MET A 285 -4.83 3.48 8.38
N ILE A 286 -4.40 2.64 7.45
CA ILE A 286 -3.10 1.96 7.45
C ILE A 286 -2.27 2.56 6.32
N TYR A 287 -1.17 3.24 6.63
CA TYR A 287 -0.30 3.85 5.62
C TYR A 287 1.03 3.09 5.47
N ALA A 288 1.43 2.83 4.23
CA ALA A 288 2.74 2.30 3.87
C ALA A 288 3.15 2.81 2.48
N ASN A 289 4.39 3.29 2.32
CA ASN A 289 4.97 3.72 1.04
C ASN A 289 4.09 4.70 0.24
N SER A 290 3.52 5.72 0.89
CA SER A 290 2.62 6.71 0.26
C SER A 290 1.28 6.14 -0.25
N LYS A 291 0.93 4.92 0.20
CA LYS A 291 -0.36 4.29 -0.03
C LYS A 291 -1.08 4.10 1.29
N GLY A 292 -2.41 4.11 1.27
CA GLY A 292 -3.26 3.87 2.42
C GLY A 292 -4.26 2.76 2.16
N MET A 293 -4.73 2.10 3.22
CA MET A 293 -5.81 1.13 3.15
C MET A 293 -6.70 1.22 4.40
N PHE A 294 -8.00 1.01 4.20
CA PHE A 294 -8.97 0.86 5.28
C PHE A 294 -10.02 -0.18 4.88
N ILE A 295 -10.39 -1.03 5.83
CA ILE A 295 -11.37 -2.10 5.63
C ILE A 295 -12.62 -1.75 6.40
N ASN A 296 -13.69 -1.41 5.69
CA ASN A 296 -14.95 -1.04 6.30
C ASN A 296 -15.82 -2.28 6.56
N ALA A 297 -15.37 -3.12 7.49
CA ALA A 297 -16.11 -4.29 7.97
C ALA A 297 -17.08 -3.88 9.10
N ASN A 298 -18.05 -3.02 8.78
CA ASN A 298 -18.88 -2.29 9.73
C ASN A 298 -20.07 -3.06 10.31
N SER A 299 -20.12 -4.40 10.14
CA SER A 299 -21.18 -5.21 10.76
C SER A 299 -21.17 -5.14 12.29
N LYS A 300 -19.97 -4.99 12.89
CA LYS A 300 -19.77 -4.69 14.32
C LYS A 300 -18.59 -3.75 14.51
N ALA A 301 -18.65 -2.86 15.50
CA ALA A 301 -17.56 -1.94 15.82
C ALA A 301 -16.27 -2.69 16.19
N LYS A 302 -16.41 -3.78 16.94
CA LYS A 302 -15.28 -4.66 17.30
C LYS A 302 -14.61 -5.28 16.08
N ASP A 303 -15.38 -5.79 15.12
CA ASP A 303 -14.83 -6.42 13.91
C ASP A 303 -14.10 -5.36 13.06
N LEU A 304 -14.69 -4.18 12.91
CA LEU A 304 -14.09 -3.03 12.22
C LEU A 304 -12.73 -2.63 12.82
N ILE A 305 -12.65 -2.52 14.15
CA ILE A 305 -11.41 -2.17 14.88
C ILE A 305 -10.36 -3.28 14.72
N ASN A 306 -10.75 -4.53 15.00
CA ASN A 306 -9.83 -5.67 14.99
C ASN A 306 -9.22 -5.92 13.62
N VAL A 307 -10.02 -5.92 12.55
CA VAL A 307 -9.52 -6.16 11.19
C VAL A 307 -8.45 -5.13 10.84
N ASN A 308 -8.72 -3.84 11.02
CA ASN A 308 -7.77 -2.78 10.66
C ASN A 308 -6.51 -2.82 11.53
N ASN A 309 -6.64 -3.08 12.83
CA ASN A 309 -5.49 -3.16 13.74
C ASN A 309 -4.62 -4.40 13.49
N ASN A 310 -5.22 -5.55 13.20
CA ASN A 310 -4.48 -6.76 12.82
C ASN A 310 -3.67 -6.52 11.53
N ILE A 311 -4.27 -5.88 10.51
CA ILE A 311 -3.55 -5.55 9.27
C ILE A 311 -2.42 -4.55 9.55
N LYS A 312 -2.69 -3.49 10.32
CA LYS A 312 -1.70 -2.48 10.71
C LYS A 312 -0.48 -3.12 11.37
N ALA A 313 -0.69 -4.03 12.32
CA ALA A 313 0.40 -4.73 13.00
C ALA A 313 1.28 -5.52 12.02
N VAL A 314 0.68 -6.23 11.06
CA VAL A 314 1.45 -7.01 10.06
C VAL A 314 2.19 -6.10 9.08
N VAL A 315 1.57 -5.01 8.64
CA VAL A 315 2.17 -4.06 7.67
C VAL A 315 3.34 -3.30 8.29
N LEU A 316 3.25 -2.92 9.58
CA LEU A 316 4.29 -2.14 10.26
C LEU A 316 5.40 -2.99 10.90
N GLN A 317 5.18 -4.29 11.17
CA GLN A 317 6.21 -5.18 11.74
C GLN A 317 7.32 -5.61 10.76
N LYS A 318 7.08 -5.53 9.45
CA LYS A 318 8.06 -5.93 8.43
C LYS A 318 8.62 -4.68 7.74
N ASP A 319 9.95 -4.62 7.59
CA ASP A 319 10.65 -3.71 6.67
C ASP A 319 9.81 -3.55 5.40
N GLY A 320 9.12 -2.40 5.27
CA GLY A 320 7.97 -2.19 4.38
C GLY A 320 8.28 -2.21 2.89
N ARG A 321 8.96 -3.24 2.38
CA ARG A 321 9.43 -3.34 0.99
C ARG A 321 8.45 -4.02 0.04
N GLU A 322 7.38 -4.65 0.54
CA GLU A 322 6.51 -5.47 -0.31
C GLU A 322 5.02 -5.14 -0.12
N GLN A 323 4.44 -4.45 -1.11
CA GLN A 323 2.99 -4.17 -1.21
C GLN A 323 2.14 -5.46 -1.23
N SER A 324 2.73 -6.56 -1.67
CA SER A 324 2.15 -7.91 -1.63
C SER A 324 1.89 -8.43 -0.21
N LEU A 325 2.53 -7.86 0.81
CA LEU A 325 2.27 -8.17 2.22
C LEU A 325 0.97 -7.54 2.72
N THR A 326 0.52 -6.40 2.17
CA THR A 326 -0.69 -5.70 2.62
C THR A 326 -1.96 -6.49 2.30
N TYR A 327 -2.05 -7.06 1.09
CA TYR A 327 -3.19 -7.90 0.72
C TYR A 327 -3.17 -9.27 1.41
N LYS A 328 -1.99 -9.85 1.61
CA LYS A 328 -1.87 -11.07 2.42
C LYS A 328 -2.29 -10.82 3.87
N ALA A 329 -1.89 -9.69 4.45
CA ALA A 329 -2.30 -9.26 5.78
C ALA A 329 -3.82 -9.04 5.84
N LEU A 330 -4.39 -8.35 4.84
CA LEU A 330 -5.84 -8.17 4.70
C LEU A 330 -6.59 -9.50 4.77
N ILE A 331 -6.23 -10.44 3.91
CA ILE A 331 -6.92 -11.72 3.80
C ILE A 331 -6.77 -12.52 5.08
N THR A 332 -5.57 -12.55 5.67
CA THR A 332 -5.33 -13.28 6.93
C THR A 332 -6.14 -12.68 8.08
N SER A 333 -6.23 -11.35 8.16
CA SER A 333 -7.00 -10.65 9.20
C SER A 333 -8.50 -10.87 9.03
N ILE A 334 -9.01 -10.80 7.81
CA ILE A 334 -10.42 -11.13 7.51
C ILE A 334 -10.70 -12.60 7.85
N GLN A 335 -9.78 -13.52 7.54
CA GLN A 335 -9.97 -14.92 7.94
C GLN A 335 -10.08 -15.09 9.46
N LYS A 336 -9.13 -14.49 10.19
CA LYS A 336 -9.09 -14.60 11.65
C LYS A 336 -10.36 -14.07 12.31
N GLU A 337 -10.87 -12.92 11.88
CA GLU A 337 -12.05 -12.29 12.47
C GLU A 337 -13.37 -12.95 12.01
N PHE A 338 -13.43 -13.50 10.79
CA PHE A 338 -14.68 -14.00 10.22
C PHE A 338 -14.82 -15.53 10.18
N ASN A 339 -13.85 -16.32 10.66
CA ASN A 339 -13.77 -17.80 10.60
C ASN A 339 -15.04 -18.62 10.98
N SER A 340 -16.09 -18.03 11.54
CA SER A 340 -17.42 -18.65 11.65
C SER A 340 -18.16 -18.56 10.32
N SER A 341 -18.43 -19.70 9.67
CA SER A 341 -19.07 -19.82 8.35
C SER A 341 -20.35 -18.99 8.14
N PHE A 342 -21.06 -18.65 9.23
CA PHE A 342 -22.33 -17.91 9.21
C PHE A 342 -22.17 -16.38 8.99
N ARG A 343 -21.03 -15.77 9.35
CA ARG A 343 -20.80 -14.32 9.14
C ARG A 343 -20.30 -13.97 7.73
N TYR A 344 -19.67 -14.92 7.05
CA TYR A 344 -19.24 -14.77 5.66
C TYR A 344 -20.40 -14.70 4.66
N GLU A 345 -21.61 -15.10 5.06
CA GLU A 345 -22.74 -15.24 4.14
C GLU A 345 -23.37 -13.90 3.74
N LEU A 346 -23.03 -12.78 4.40
CA LEU A 346 -23.81 -11.52 4.28
C LEU A 346 -23.00 -10.22 4.11
N ALA A 347 -21.66 -10.22 4.14
CA ALA A 347 -20.89 -8.97 4.19
C ALA A 347 -20.09 -8.69 2.89
N ASP A 348 -20.57 -7.75 2.09
CA ASP A 348 -19.79 -7.07 1.06
C ASP A 348 -18.83 -6.09 1.74
N ILE A 349 -17.65 -6.58 2.13
CA ILE A 349 -16.64 -5.79 2.83
C ILE A 349 -16.08 -4.75 1.86
N GLN A 350 -16.25 -3.46 2.17
CA GLN A 350 -15.63 -2.41 1.37
C GLN A 350 -14.15 -2.27 1.73
N VAL A 351 -13.30 -2.36 0.72
CA VAL A 351 -11.86 -2.13 0.79
C VAL A 351 -11.58 -0.76 0.18
N ILE A 352 -11.17 0.18 1.02
CA ILE A 352 -10.83 1.55 0.62
C ILE A 352 -9.32 1.62 0.49
N ARG A 353 -8.84 2.04 -0.69
CA ARG A 353 -7.41 2.19 -0.99
C ARG A 353 -7.11 3.64 -1.32
N TYR A 354 -6.06 4.18 -0.72
CA TYR A 354 -5.55 5.51 -1.01
C TYR A 354 -4.26 5.37 -1.80
N GLU A 355 -4.26 5.79 -3.06
CA GLU A 355 -3.09 5.76 -3.93
C GLU A 355 -3.11 6.97 -4.85
N ASN A 356 -1.95 7.59 -5.10
CA ASN A 356 -1.82 8.75 -5.98
C ASN A 356 -2.81 9.89 -5.61
N GLU A 357 -2.93 10.18 -4.31
CA GLU A 357 -3.82 11.21 -3.76
C GLU A 357 -5.32 11.00 -4.06
N LYS A 358 -5.75 9.76 -4.32
CA LYS A 358 -7.14 9.41 -4.61
C LYS A 358 -7.59 8.17 -3.84
N TYR A 359 -8.87 8.14 -3.48
CA TYR A 359 -9.52 6.94 -2.97
C TYR A 359 -10.03 6.05 -4.11
N LYS A 360 -9.78 4.75 -3.99
CA LYS A 360 -10.37 3.69 -4.81
C LYS A 360 -11.18 2.78 -3.91
N PHE A 361 -12.37 2.41 -4.37
CA PHE A 361 -13.31 1.57 -3.63
C PHE A 361 -13.42 0.23 -4.33
N ASN A 362 -13.30 -0.84 -3.55
CA ASN A 362 -13.54 -2.20 -4.01
C ASN A 362 -14.46 -2.91 -3.03
N ILE A 363 -15.30 -3.81 -3.54
CA ILE A 363 -16.11 -4.70 -2.71
C ILE A 363 -15.43 -6.05 -2.71
N LEU A 364 -15.03 -6.51 -1.53
CA LEU A 364 -14.45 -7.82 -1.34
C LEU A 364 -15.58 -8.82 -1.10
N SER A 365 -16.10 -9.36 -2.19
CA SER A 365 -17.17 -10.36 -2.14
C SER A 365 -16.66 -11.73 -1.68
N ARG A 366 -17.59 -12.58 -1.26
CA ARG A 366 -17.31 -13.98 -0.89
C ARG A 366 -16.58 -14.75 -2.00
N ASN A 367 -16.98 -14.54 -3.25
CA ASN A 367 -16.37 -15.22 -4.39
C ASN A 367 -14.90 -14.82 -4.53
N ILE A 368 -14.59 -13.53 -4.45
CA ILE A 368 -13.20 -13.06 -4.55
C ILE A 368 -12.36 -13.58 -3.38
N LEU A 369 -12.89 -13.56 -2.16
CA LEU A 369 -12.23 -14.16 -1.00
C LEU A 369 -11.90 -15.63 -1.25
N ASN A 370 -12.88 -16.43 -1.66
CA ASN A 370 -12.68 -17.85 -1.96
C ASN A 370 -11.61 -18.08 -3.04
N VAL A 371 -11.61 -17.26 -4.10
CA VAL A 371 -10.60 -17.33 -5.17
C VAL A 371 -9.20 -17.07 -4.62
N ILE A 372 -9.04 -16.04 -3.80
CA ILE A 372 -7.76 -15.70 -3.18
C ILE A 372 -7.29 -16.83 -2.25
N LEU A 373 -8.21 -17.42 -1.48
CA LEU A 373 -7.89 -18.54 -0.58
C LEU A 373 -7.48 -19.80 -1.34
N LYS A 374 -8.25 -20.20 -2.35
CA LYS A 374 -7.96 -21.36 -3.21
C LYS A 374 -6.68 -21.18 -4.03
N SER A 375 -6.26 -19.94 -4.26
CA SER A 375 -5.09 -19.60 -5.08
C SER A 375 -3.92 -19.02 -4.29
N LYS A 376 -3.89 -19.23 -2.96
CA LYS A 376 -2.88 -18.66 -2.06
C LYS A 376 -1.45 -18.97 -2.50
N ASP A 377 -1.19 -20.20 -2.92
CA ASP A 377 0.15 -20.64 -3.30
C ASP A 377 0.57 -20.07 -4.66
N GLU A 378 -0.35 -20.04 -5.63
CA GLU A 378 -0.15 -19.38 -6.92
C GLU A 378 0.10 -17.87 -6.74
N LEU A 379 -0.67 -17.20 -5.87
CA LEU A 379 -0.48 -15.78 -5.57
C LEU A 379 0.87 -15.50 -4.90
N ASN A 380 1.31 -16.32 -3.94
CA ASN A 380 2.62 -16.15 -3.29
C ASN A 380 3.78 -16.23 -4.31
N LYS A 381 3.65 -17.04 -5.37
CA LYS A 381 4.67 -17.14 -6.42
C LYS A 381 4.81 -15.85 -7.23
N LEU A 382 3.74 -15.06 -7.35
CA LEU A 382 3.72 -13.82 -8.13
C LEU A 382 4.29 -12.59 -7.41
N MET A 383 4.54 -12.67 -6.09
CA MET A 383 4.90 -11.51 -5.26
C MET A 383 6.10 -10.72 -5.81
N ASN A 384 7.09 -11.43 -6.37
CA ASN A 384 8.34 -10.87 -6.89
C ASN A 384 8.37 -10.78 -8.43
N CYS A 385 7.23 -11.02 -9.08
CA CYS A 385 7.12 -10.99 -10.53
C CYS A 385 6.75 -9.58 -11.01
N GLY A 386 7.31 -9.16 -12.14
CA GLY A 386 7.00 -7.85 -12.71
C GLY A 386 7.57 -7.62 -14.10
N PHE A 387 7.28 -6.46 -14.67
CA PHE A 387 7.80 -6.06 -15.97
C PHE A 387 8.03 -4.55 -16.06
N MET A 388 8.90 -4.14 -16.97
CA MET A 388 9.11 -2.72 -17.30
C MET A 388 8.30 -2.35 -18.54
N GLU A 389 7.58 -1.23 -18.48
CA GLU A 389 6.88 -0.64 -19.63
C GLU A 389 7.02 0.89 -19.52
N ILE A 390 7.53 1.53 -20.58
CA ILE A 390 7.73 2.98 -20.64
C ILE A 390 8.53 3.50 -19.41
N LYS A 391 9.61 2.81 -19.04
CA LYS A 391 10.45 3.09 -17.86
C LYS A 391 9.73 3.03 -16.50
N THR A 392 8.51 2.51 -16.45
CA THR A 392 7.77 2.25 -15.21
C THR A 392 7.78 0.75 -14.91
N TYR A 393 8.02 0.40 -13.65
CA TYR A 393 7.94 -0.98 -13.18
C TYR A 393 6.51 -1.30 -12.77
N PHE A 394 6.00 -2.44 -13.23
CA PHE A 394 4.69 -2.97 -12.86
C PHE A 394 4.88 -4.31 -12.16
N ASN A 395 4.35 -4.44 -10.94
CA ASN A 395 4.31 -5.69 -10.20
C ASN A 395 3.10 -6.53 -10.64
N ILE A 396 3.32 -7.80 -10.99
CA ILE A 396 2.27 -8.69 -11.51
C ILE A 396 1.28 -9.08 -10.40
N TYR A 397 1.75 -9.32 -9.16
CA TYR A 397 0.87 -9.62 -8.03
C TYR A 397 -0.14 -8.50 -7.82
N ASP A 398 0.32 -7.24 -7.80
CA ASP A 398 -0.56 -6.08 -7.59
C ASP A 398 -1.62 -5.98 -8.71
N LEU A 399 -1.23 -6.18 -9.98
CA LEU A 399 -2.17 -6.17 -11.10
C LEU A 399 -3.21 -7.30 -11.05
N VAL A 400 -2.80 -8.49 -10.58
CA VAL A 400 -3.70 -9.62 -10.39
C VAL A 400 -4.70 -9.34 -9.27
N ILE A 401 -4.24 -8.84 -8.12
CA ILE A 401 -5.13 -8.48 -7.02
C ILE A 401 -6.09 -7.36 -7.42
N ASP A 402 -5.60 -6.35 -8.14
CA ASP A 402 -6.45 -5.26 -8.65
C ASP A 402 -7.56 -5.78 -9.57
N SER A 403 -7.23 -6.74 -10.45
CA SER A 403 -8.22 -7.37 -11.34
C SER A 403 -9.25 -8.17 -10.53
N LEU A 404 -8.80 -8.98 -9.56
CA LEU A 404 -9.69 -9.78 -8.71
C LEU A 404 -10.62 -8.88 -7.88
N LEU A 405 -10.10 -7.84 -7.22
CA LEU A 405 -10.89 -6.87 -6.46
C LEU A 405 -11.82 -6.03 -7.35
N GLY A 406 -11.49 -5.90 -8.64
CA GLY A 406 -12.35 -5.31 -9.67
C GLY A 406 -13.35 -6.27 -10.29
N ASN A 407 -13.42 -7.52 -9.82
CA ASN A 407 -14.23 -8.60 -10.39
C ASN A 407 -13.96 -8.86 -11.88
N GLN A 408 -12.69 -8.78 -12.28
CA GLN A 408 -12.22 -8.96 -13.66
C GLN A 408 -11.42 -10.25 -13.80
N ASN A 409 -11.68 -11.00 -14.88
CA ASN A 409 -10.83 -12.13 -15.26
C ASN A 409 -9.45 -11.63 -15.75
N LEU A 410 -8.47 -12.52 -15.73
CA LEU A 410 -7.07 -12.21 -15.99
C LEU A 410 -6.67 -12.38 -17.46
N PHE A 411 -7.56 -12.77 -18.38
CA PHE A 411 -7.16 -13.10 -19.76
C PHE A 411 -6.49 -11.93 -20.49
N VAL A 412 -6.97 -10.70 -20.30
CA VAL A 412 -6.38 -9.50 -20.91
C VAL A 412 -4.94 -9.30 -20.42
N LEU A 413 -4.73 -9.43 -19.10
CA LEU A 413 -3.42 -9.31 -18.49
C LEU A 413 -2.48 -10.44 -18.92
N ILE A 414 -2.97 -11.69 -18.91
CA ILE A 414 -2.23 -12.87 -19.36
C ILE A 414 -1.82 -12.69 -20.82
N HIS A 415 -2.73 -12.30 -21.71
CA HIS A 415 -2.43 -12.05 -23.11
C HIS A 415 -1.32 -11.01 -23.28
N LYS A 416 -1.42 -9.86 -22.58
CA LYS A 416 -0.40 -8.81 -22.61
C LYS A 416 0.97 -9.37 -22.20
N LEU A 417 1.03 -10.12 -21.10
CA LEU A 417 2.28 -10.68 -20.60
C LEU A 417 2.84 -11.75 -21.54
N VAL A 418 2.02 -12.64 -22.11
CA VAL A 418 2.51 -13.65 -23.08
C VAL A 418 3.07 -12.96 -24.34
N VAL A 419 2.42 -11.90 -24.83
CA VAL A 419 2.93 -11.09 -25.95
C VAL A 419 4.24 -10.40 -25.58
N TYR A 420 4.32 -9.77 -24.40
CA TYR A 420 5.54 -9.12 -23.91
C TYR A 420 6.69 -10.11 -23.76
N LYS A 421 6.42 -11.32 -23.25
CA LYS A 421 7.43 -12.37 -23.15
C LYS A 421 7.90 -12.86 -24.53
N ASN A 422 7.04 -12.77 -25.55
CA ASN A 422 7.38 -13.14 -26.92
C ASN A 422 8.19 -12.05 -27.65
N SER A 423 8.03 -10.77 -27.28
CA SER A 423 8.61 -9.62 -28.00
C SER A 423 9.73 -8.88 -27.25
N ASN A 424 9.73 -8.86 -25.92
CA ASN A 424 10.63 -8.07 -25.09
C ASN A 424 11.03 -8.81 -23.79
N VAL A 425 11.88 -9.83 -23.94
CA VAL A 425 12.28 -10.73 -22.84
C VAL A 425 13.07 -10.01 -21.75
N LYS A 426 13.92 -9.03 -22.12
CA LYS A 426 14.82 -8.31 -21.19
C LYS A 426 14.08 -7.53 -20.11
N ASP A 427 12.91 -7.01 -20.45
CA ASP A 427 12.08 -6.22 -19.55
C ASP A 427 11.10 -7.07 -18.71
N CYS A 428 11.16 -8.40 -18.84
CA CYS A 428 10.26 -9.33 -18.16
C CYS A 428 10.94 -10.04 -16.97
N ARG A 429 10.53 -9.71 -15.74
CA ARG A 429 10.93 -10.41 -14.51
C ARG A 429 9.88 -11.45 -14.09
N TYR A 430 9.53 -12.34 -15.00
CA TYR A 430 8.63 -13.48 -14.77
C TYR A 430 8.89 -14.59 -15.80
N SER A 431 8.45 -15.80 -15.49
CA SER A 431 8.63 -17.04 -16.26
C SER A 431 7.30 -17.58 -16.80
N GLY A 432 7.36 -18.62 -17.65
CA GLY A 432 6.15 -19.32 -18.10
C GLY A 432 5.41 -19.97 -16.92
N ARG A 433 6.13 -20.48 -15.93
CA ARG A 433 5.54 -21.02 -14.68
C ARG A 433 4.69 -19.98 -13.93
N ASP A 434 5.07 -18.71 -13.97
CA ASP A 434 4.33 -17.62 -13.32
C ASP A 434 3.04 -17.34 -14.09
N LEU A 435 3.10 -17.33 -15.43
CA LEU A 435 1.91 -17.22 -16.30
C LEU A 435 0.94 -18.40 -16.14
N LEU A 436 1.46 -19.63 -15.97
CA LEU A 436 0.64 -20.80 -15.65
C LEU A 436 -0.02 -20.65 -14.27
N SER A 437 0.67 -20.05 -13.30
CA SER A 437 0.09 -19.72 -12.00
C SER A 437 -1.05 -18.70 -12.13
N MET A 438 -0.90 -17.69 -13.00
CA MET A 438 -1.99 -16.75 -13.33
C MET A 438 -3.18 -17.43 -13.99
N LEU A 439 -2.95 -18.37 -14.91
CA LEU A 439 -4.04 -19.14 -15.54
C LEU A 439 -4.80 -19.99 -14.51
N ARG A 440 -4.11 -20.57 -13.52
CA ARG A 440 -4.76 -21.32 -12.43
C ARG A 440 -5.58 -20.42 -11.51
N ILE A 441 -5.08 -19.23 -11.19
CA ILE A 441 -5.86 -18.20 -10.46
C ILE A 441 -7.11 -17.83 -11.26
N ASN A 442 -6.96 -17.58 -12.56
CA ASN A 442 -8.06 -17.21 -13.44
C ASN A 442 -9.12 -18.31 -13.57
N TYR A 443 -8.68 -19.58 -13.64
CA TYR A 443 -9.58 -20.72 -13.62
C TYR A 443 -10.40 -20.77 -12.34
N ASN A 444 -9.75 -20.61 -11.17
CA ASN A 444 -10.46 -20.54 -9.90
C ASN A 444 -11.45 -19.37 -9.85
N PHE A 445 -11.06 -18.20 -10.38
CA PHE A 445 -11.95 -17.04 -10.51
C PHE A 445 -13.21 -17.35 -11.33
N ILE A 446 -13.03 -17.85 -12.55
CA ILE A 446 -14.13 -18.17 -13.47
C ILE A 446 -15.05 -19.26 -12.89
N LYS A 447 -14.47 -20.24 -12.19
CA LYS A 447 -15.24 -21.27 -11.48
C LYS A 447 -16.12 -20.68 -10.38
N GLU A 448 -15.58 -19.76 -9.59
CA GLU A 448 -16.31 -19.18 -8.46
C GLU A 448 -17.47 -18.27 -8.89
N ILE A 449 -17.41 -17.70 -10.09
CA ILE A 449 -18.49 -16.89 -10.67
C ILE A 449 -19.52 -17.74 -11.48
N GLY A 450 -19.45 -19.08 -11.40
CA GLY A 450 -20.46 -19.99 -11.93
C GLY A 450 -20.22 -20.53 -13.35
N TYR A 451 -19.02 -20.33 -13.91
CA TYR A 451 -18.65 -20.85 -15.23
C TYR A 451 -17.64 -22.00 -15.11
N MET A 452 -17.52 -22.87 -16.12
CA MET A 452 -16.56 -23.99 -16.10
C MET A 452 -16.75 -25.00 -14.93
N GLU A 453 -17.93 -25.06 -14.31
CA GLU A 453 -18.22 -25.93 -13.14
C GLU A 453 -18.04 -27.43 -13.42
N ASN A 454 -18.38 -27.85 -14.63
CA ASN A 454 -18.33 -29.26 -15.08
C ASN A 454 -16.92 -29.75 -15.42
N ILE A 455 -15.90 -28.90 -15.29
CA ILE A 455 -14.51 -29.27 -15.54
C ILE A 455 -13.91 -29.65 -14.19
N GLN A 456 -13.97 -30.94 -13.89
CA GLN A 456 -13.55 -31.48 -12.59
C GLN A 456 -12.07 -31.17 -12.29
N GLU A 457 -11.21 -30.99 -13.30
CA GLU A 457 -9.77 -30.77 -13.13
C GLU A 457 -9.20 -29.62 -14.00
N GLY A 458 -9.54 -28.37 -13.70
CA GLY A 458 -8.97 -27.22 -14.43
C GLY A 458 -7.44 -27.10 -14.36
N LYS A 459 -6.80 -27.62 -13.29
CA LYS A 459 -5.34 -27.69 -13.20
C LYS A 459 -4.75 -28.70 -14.20
N ASP A 460 -5.44 -29.82 -14.41
CA ASP A 460 -5.03 -30.86 -15.35
C ASP A 460 -5.08 -30.38 -16.81
N ILE A 461 -6.13 -29.64 -17.22
CA ILE A 461 -6.19 -29.11 -18.59
C ILE A 461 -5.07 -28.11 -18.87
N ILE A 462 -4.73 -27.25 -17.89
CA ILE A 462 -3.64 -26.27 -18.00
C ILE A 462 -2.30 -27.00 -18.12
N ASP A 463 -2.08 -28.02 -17.29
CA ASP A 463 -0.81 -28.75 -17.24
C ASP A 463 -0.62 -29.64 -18.49
N ARG A 464 -1.66 -30.31 -18.98
CA ARG A 464 -1.62 -31.07 -20.24
C ARG A 464 -1.37 -30.16 -21.45
N ALA A 465 -2.05 -29.02 -21.53
CA ALA A 465 -1.86 -28.05 -22.61
C ALA A 465 -0.46 -27.44 -22.57
N SER A 466 0.02 -27.10 -21.38
CA SER A 466 1.40 -26.63 -21.15
C SER A 466 2.43 -27.68 -21.59
N GLY A 467 2.25 -28.95 -21.20
CA GLY A 467 3.10 -30.06 -21.63
C GLY A 467 3.13 -30.23 -23.15
N ALA A 468 1.98 -30.15 -23.81
CA ALA A 468 1.89 -30.18 -25.26
C ALA A 468 2.72 -29.05 -25.92
N GLY A 469 2.67 -27.84 -25.38
CA GLY A 469 3.46 -26.70 -25.85
C GLY A 469 4.96 -26.93 -25.72
N TYR A 470 5.38 -27.43 -24.56
CA TYR A 470 6.77 -27.81 -24.30
C TYR A 470 7.29 -28.85 -25.31
N TRP A 471 6.57 -29.96 -25.48
CA TRP A 471 6.99 -31.06 -26.35
C TRP A 471 6.97 -30.70 -27.84
N LEU A 472 6.08 -29.79 -28.24
CA LEU A 472 6.08 -29.25 -29.59
C LEU A 472 7.31 -28.35 -29.80
N ARG A 473 7.65 -27.46 -28.85
CA ARG A 473 8.89 -26.67 -28.92
C ARG A 473 10.11 -27.58 -29.07
N GLN A 474 10.23 -28.64 -28.27
CA GLN A 474 11.35 -29.58 -28.38
C GLN A 474 11.42 -30.25 -29.76
N ALA A 475 10.27 -30.56 -30.38
CA ALA A 475 10.23 -31.11 -31.74
C ALA A 475 10.69 -30.12 -32.82
N TYR A 476 10.43 -28.83 -32.65
CA TYR A 476 10.97 -27.78 -33.52
C TYR A 476 12.47 -27.56 -33.30
N LYS A 477 12.94 -27.63 -32.04
CA LYS A 477 14.37 -27.60 -31.71
C LYS A 477 15.15 -28.74 -32.35
N SER A 478 14.63 -29.98 -32.27
CA SER A 478 15.27 -31.14 -32.89
C SER A 478 15.36 -31.03 -34.41
N LYS A 479 14.50 -30.22 -35.04
CA LYS A 479 14.51 -29.90 -36.48
C LYS A 479 15.26 -28.60 -36.82
N LYS A 480 15.91 -27.95 -35.85
CA LYS A 480 16.59 -26.65 -36.02
C LYS A 480 15.71 -25.58 -36.67
N SER A 481 14.43 -25.53 -36.29
CA SER A 481 13.43 -24.60 -36.85
C SER A 481 12.71 -23.78 -35.77
N GLU A 482 13.41 -23.49 -34.66
CA GLU A 482 12.85 -22.74 -33.52
C GLU A 482 12.48 -21.29 -33.89
N ASP A 483 13.18 -20.70 -34.86
CA ASP A 483 12.91 -19.38 -35.42
C ASP A 483 11.46 -19.23 -35.92
N LYS A 484 10.88 -20.30 -36.47
CA LYS A 484 9.49 -20.32 -36.96
C LYS A 484 8.47 -20.19 -35.83
N LEU A 485 8.83 -20.57 -34.60
CA LEU A 485 7.92 -20.52 -33.46
C LEU A 485 7.49 -19.10 -33.12
N ASN A 486 8.29 -18.08 -33.45
CA ASN A 486 7.92 -16.67 -33.24
C ASN A 486 6.65 -16.31 -34.03
N GLY A 487 6.68 -16.52 -35.36
CA GLY A 487 5.54 -16.23 -36.23
C GLY A 487 4.32 -17.10 -35.92
N ILE A 488 4.55 -18.38 -35.59
CA ILE A 488 3.48 -19.30 -35.16
C ILE A 488 2.81 -18.77 -33.89
N SER A 489 3.60 -18.37 -32.89
CA SER A 489 3.08 -17.89 -31.61
C SER A 489 2.25 -16.62 -31.75
N TYR A 490 2.66 -15.68 -32.62
CA TYR A 490 1.84 -14.50 -32.91
C TYR A 490 0.48 -14.84 -33.54
N ARG A 491 0.44 -15.79 -34.48
CA ARG A 491 -0.83 -16.26 -35.08
C ARG A 491 -1.74 -16.89 -34.02
N LEU A 492 -1.18 -17.75 -33.17
CA LEU A 492 -1.93 -18.38 -32.07
C LEU A 492 -2.43 -17.34 -31.06
N LEU A 493 -1.61 -16.36 -30.69
CA LEU A 493 -2.00 -15.28 -29.77
C LEU A 493 -3.09 -14.38 -30.35
N ASN A 494 -3.03 -14.09 -31.65
CA ASN A 494 -4.09 -13.34 -32.33
C ASN A 494 -5.40 -14.12 -32.33
N ALA A 495 -5.36 -15.42 -32.63
CA ALA A 495 -6.53 -16.28 -32.57
C ALA A 495 -7.14 -16.32 -31.15
N LEU A 496 -6.32 -16.37 -30.10
CA LEU A 496 -6.79 -16.31 -28.71
C LEU A 496 -7.41 -14.96 -28.35
N LYS A 497 -6.81 -13.86 -28.82
CA LYS A 497 -7.32 -12.49 -28.59
C LYS A 497 -8.68 -12.26 -29.24
N THR A 498 -8.87 -12.76 -30.46
CA THR A 498 -10.11 -12.63 -31.24
C THR A 498 -11.09 -13.78 -31.00
N ASN A 499 -10.76 -14.71 -30.11
CA ASN A 499 -11.57 -15.87 -29.76
C ASN A 499 -11.90 -16.76 -30.99
N ASN A 500 -10.94 -16.91 -31.91
CA ASN A 500 -11.11 -17.65 -33.16
C ASN A 500 -10.50 -19.06 -33.04
N THR A 501 -11.31 -20.01 -32.58
CA THR A 501 -10.90 -21.42 -32.38
C THR A 501 -10.47 -22.07 -33.70
N SER A 502 -11.14 -21.78 -34.82
CA SER A 502 -10.79 -22.35 -36.13
C SER A 502 -9.38 -21.95 -36.56
N MET A 503 -9.05 -20.66 -36.50
CA MET A 503 -7.71 -20.16 -36.84
C MET A 503 -6.62 -20.75 -35.92
N PHE A 504 -6.94 -20.93 -34.64
CA PHE A 504 -6.04 -21.57 -33.69
C PHE A 504 -5.80 -23.04 -34.07
N MET A 505 -6.86 -23.80 -34.32
CA MET A 505 -6.79 -25.22 -34.69
C MET A 505 -6.07 -25.42 -36.03
N ASP A 506 -6.33 -24.61 -37.04
CA ASP A 506 -5.62 -24.66 -38.31
C ASP A 506 -4.12 -24.45 -38.13
N THR A 507 -3.74 -23.46 -37.31
CA THR A 507 -2.33 -23.20 -37.00
C THR A 507 -1.71 -24.37 -36.22
N LEU A 508 -2.44 -24.92 -35.24
CA LEU A 508 -2.01 -26.05 -34.41
C LEU A 508 -1.79 -27.32 -35.25
N LEU A 509 -2.77 -27.72 -36.06
CA LEU A 509 -2.72 -28.90 -36.91
C LEU A 509 -1.53 -28.85 -37.87
N ASN A 510 -1.29 -27.68 -38.48
CA ASN A 510 -0.13 -27.48 -39.34
C ASN A 510 1.21 -27.67 -38.59
N CYS A 511 1.29 -27.29 -37.31
CA CYS A 511 2.50 -27.50 -36.51
C CYS A 511 2.74 -28.99 -36.19
N TYR A 512 1.68 -29.72 -35.85
CA TYR A 512 1.76 -31.17 -35.58
C TYR A 512 2.03 -31.98 -36.86
N LEU A 513 1.45 -31.58 -38.00
CA LEU A 513 1.78 -32.14 -39.31
C LEU A 513 3.25 -31.92 -39.67
N TYR A 514 3.77 -30.69 -39.47
CA TYR A 514 5.17 -30.38 -39.72
C TYR A 514 6.11 -31.23 -38.86
N THR A 515 5.77 -31.44 -37.59
CA THR A 515 6.58 -32.24 -36.66
C THR A 515 6.36 -33.76 -36.80
N ARG A 516 5.33 -34.18 -37.56
CA ARG A 516 4.88 -35.59 -37.70
C ARG A 516 4.56 -36.22 -36.34
N LYS A 517 3.89 -35.46 -35.48
CA LYS A 517 3.43 -35.91 -34.16
C LYS A 517 1.91 -35.93 -34.12
N GLU A 518 1.35 -36.79 -33.29
CA GLU A 518 -0.08 -36.81 -33.01
C GLU A 518 -0.50 -35.56 -32.22
N VAL A 519 -1.71 -35.08 -32.51
CA VAL A 519 -2.29 -33.92 -31.83
C VAL A 519 -2.82 -34.37 -30.46
N PRO A 520 -2.37 -33.78 -29.35
CA PRO A 520 -2.84 -34.15 -28.02
C PRO A 520 -4.35 -33.96 -27.86
N SER A 521 -5.02 -34.93 -27.24
CA SER A 521 -6.48 -34.93 -27.06
C SER A 521 -7.01 -33.77 -26.24
N VAL A 522 -6.17 -33.10 -25.43
CA VAL A 522 -6.55 -31.90 -24.67
C VAL A 522 -7.13 -30.80 -25.59
N PHE A 523 -6.70 -30.73 -26.85
CA PHE A 523 -7.21 -29.74 -27.80
C PHE A 523 -8.62 -30.02 -28.30
N LEU A 524 -9.21 -31.20 -28.04
CA LEU A 524 -10.62 -31.44 -28.34
C LEU A 524 -11.55 -30.64 -27.42
N GLU A 525 -11.08 -30.34 -26.21
CA GLU A 525 -11.82 -29.54 -25.24
C GLU A 525 -11.97 -28.07 -25.65
N THR A 526 -11.09 -27.56 -26.53
CA THR A 526 -11.17 -26.17 -27.02
C THR A 526 -12.38 -25.91 -27.92
N LEU A 527 -12.98 -26.96 -28.48
CA LEU A 527 -14.16 -26.86 -29.34
C LEU A 527 -15.46 -26.76 -28.55
N LYS A 528 -15.42 -26.97 -27.23
CA LYS A 528 -16.62 -27.05 -26.40
C LYS A 528 -17.01 -25.72 -25.77
N ASP A 529 -16.03 -24.89 -25.40
CA ASP A 529 -16.25 -23.66 -24.64
C ASP A 529 -15.10 -22.66 -24.83
N ASP A 530 -15.43 -21.38 -24.97
CA ASP A 530 -14.48 -20.30 -25.25
C ASP A 530 -13.53 -20.01 -24.07
N LEU A 531 -14.00 -20.18 -22.83
CA LEU A 531 -13.17 -19.97 -21.64
C LEU A 531 -12.19 -21.13 -21.49
N VAL A 532 -12.60 -22.36 -21.79
CA VAL A 532 -11.73 -23.55 -21.90
C VAL A 532 -10.69 -23.34 -22.98
N PHE A 533 -11.13 -22.91 -24.16
CA PHE A 533 -10.24 -22.60 -25.28
C PHE A 533 -9.15 -21.63 -24.86
N LYS A 534 -9.49 -20.52 -24.21
CA LYS A 534 -8.50 -19.54 -23.75
C LYS A 534 -7.52 -20.11 -22.72
N HIS A 535 -7.97 -20.88 -21.74
CA HIS A 535 -7.05 -21.50 -20.76
C HIS A 535 -6.07 -22.46 -21.42
N ILE A 536 -6.56 -23.36 -22.28
CA ILE A 536 -5.73 -24.32 -23.01
C ILE A 536 -4.77 -23.61 -23.95
N GLY A 537 -5.28 -22.66 -24.74
CA GLY A 537 -4.48 -21.95 -25.72
C GLY A 537 -3.39 -21.09 -25.10
N TYR A 538 -3.70 -20.31 -24.06
CA TYR A 538 -2.67 -19.53 -23.36
C TYR A 538 -1.66 -20.42 -22.64
N ALA A 539 -2.08 -21.54 -22.03
CA ALA A 539 -1.14 -22.50 -21.41
C ALA A 539 -0.19 -23.10 -22.44
N PHE A 540 -0.73 -23.55 -23.58
CA PHE A 540 0.03 -24.09 -24.69
C PHE A 540 1.05 -23.09 -25.26
N VAL A 541 0.59 -21.88 -25.60
CA VAL A 541 1.47 -20.85 -26.19
C VAL A 541 2.56 -20.41 -25.20
N THR A 542 2.22 -20.24 -23.91
CA THR A 542 3.18 -19.91 -22.85
C THR A 542 4.35 -20.89 -22.86
N SER A 543 4.05 -22.19 -22.86
CA SER A 543 5.07 -23.24 -22.85
C SER A 543 5.70 -23.49 -24.21
N LEU A 544 5.10 -23.02 -25.32
CA LEU A 544 5.71 -23.03 -26.64
C LEU A 544 6.81 -21.96 -26.77
N ILE A 545 6.66 -20.80 -26.12
CA ILE A 545 7.60 -19.67 -26.22
C ILE A 545 8.65 -19.60 -25.11
N GLU A 546 8.51 -20.37 -24.03
CA GLU A 546 9.45 -20.37 -22.90
C GLU A 546 10.88 -20.81 -23.35
N GLY A 547 11.94 -20.36 -22.67
CA GLY A 547 13.31 -20.77 -22.99
C GLY A 547 13.95 -20.15 -24.25
N LYS A 548 13.36 -19.08 -24.82
CA LYS A 548 14.07 -18.18 -25.74
C LYS A 548 15.14 -17.42 -24.95
N ILE A 549 16.41 -17.75 -25.18
CA ILE A 549 17.56 -17.01 -24.64
C ILE A 549 17.89 -15.91 -25.66
N ASP A 550 18.05 -14.67 -25.19
CA ASP A 550 18.60 -13.61 -26.04
C ASP A 550 20.06 -13.93 -26.40
N GLU A 551 20.35 -14.11 -27.69
CA GLU A 551 21.73 -14.16 -28.20
C GLU A 551 22.46 -12.81 -28.08
N ASN A 552 21.78 -11.74 -27.64
CA ASN A 552 22.32 -10.38 -27.49
C ASN A 552 22.41 -9.90 -26.02
N GLY A 553 22.56 -10.82 -25.06
CA GLY A 553 22.99 -10.52 -23.70
C GLY A 553 24.50 -10.62 -23.62
N GLY A 554 25.20 -9.48 -23.65
CA GLY A 554 26.65 -9.43 -23.52
C GLY A 554 27.16 -10.25 -22.34
N LYS A 555 28.34 -10.85 -22.54
CA LYS A 555 29.13 -11.57 -21.53
C LYS A 555 28.97 -10.91 -20.16
N ASN A 556 28.47 -11.69 -19.20
CA ASN A 556 28.69 -11.42 -17.79
C ASN A 556 30.20 -11.52 -17.53
N ASP A 557 30.90 -10.38 -17.56
CA ASP A 557 32.14 -10.26 -16.81
C ASP A 557 31.75 -10.14 -15.34
N GLY A 558 32.08 -11.18 -14.59
CA GLY A 558 31.82 -11.24 -13.16
C GLY A 558 32.52 -10.12 -12.41
N LYS A 559 31.79 -9.52 -11.47
CA LYS A 559 32.27 -9.03 -10.18
C LYS A 559 31.10 -8.76 -9.26
#